data_AF-A0A0S8DPT9-F1
#
_entry.id   AF-A0A0S8DPT9-F1
#
_cell.length_a   1.000
_cell.length_b   1.000
_cell.length_c   1.000
_cell.angle_alpha   90.00
_cell.angle_beta   90.00
_cell.angle_gamma   90.00
#
_symmetry.space_group_name_H-M   'P 1'
#
loop_
_entity.id
_entity.type
_entity.pdbx_description
1 polymer ?
#
loop_
_entity_poly.entity_id
_entity_poly.type
_entity_poly.pdbx_seq_one_letter_code
_entity_poly.pdbx_strand_id
1 'polypeptide(L)'
;MLKDTSAAQEKLKKTIYQVFNDNAKLEVRLDYSVFAYISGKNYMSIPYPDRDVPLTKVGKAWCEEKGTNIWYLPKVQIRNIENGEILGTYRCFFNFVSNK
;
A
#
# COMPACT_ATOMS: atom_id res chain seq x y z
N MET A 1 0.07 3.35 -21.81
CA MET A 1 1.38 3.17 -21.14
C MET A 1 1.23 3.69 -19.71
N LEU A 2 1.57 2.90 -18.69
CA LEU A 2 1.61 3.44 -17.32
C LEU A 2 2.57 4.64 -17.33
N LYS A 3 2.14 5.77 -16.78
CA LYS A 3 3.08 6.88 -16.53
C LYS A 3 4.22 6.38 -15.64
N ASP A 4 5.37 7.06 -15.70
CA ASP A 4 6.45 6.75 -14.76
C ASP A 4 5.94 6.88 -13.32
N THR A 5 5.97 5.76 -12.59
CA THR A 5 5.54 5.66 -11.18
C THR A 5 6.73 5.54 -10.24
N SER A 6 7.96 5.71 -10.71
CA SER A 6 9.18 5.46 -9.91
C SER A 6 9.21 6.29 -8.62
N ALA A 7 8.88 7.59 -8.70
CA ALA A 7 8.77 8.47 -7.53
C ALA A 7 7.69 8.00 -6.54
N ALA A 8 6.53 7.56 -7.04
CA ALA A 8 5.45 7.02 -6.20
C ALA A 8 5.85 5.72 -5.51
N GLN A 9 6.58 4.84 -6.21
CA GLN A 9 7.10 3.60 -5.65
C GLN A 9 8.15 3.87 -4.56
N GLU A 10 9.06 4.82 -4.76
CA GLU A 10 10.06 5.21 -3.75
C GLU A 10 9.42 5.78 -2.48
N LYS A 11 8.48 6.71 -2.63
CA LYS A 11 7.73 7.26 -1.50
C LYS A 11 6.93 6.19 -0.77
N LEU A 12 6.31 5.27 -1.50
CA LEU A 12 5.57 4.15 -0.93
C LEU A 12 6.50 3.24 -0.12
N LYS A 13 7.64 2.82 -0.68
CA LYS A 13 8.65 2.00 0.04
C LYS A 13 9.11 2.68 1.33
N LYS A 14 9.48 3.97 1.26
CA LYS A 14 9.90 4.74 2.42
C LYS A 14 8.81 4.79 3.49
N THR A 15 7.56 5.00 3.08
CA THR A 15 6.43 5.08 4.01
C THR A 15 6.18 3.74 4.68
N ILE A 16 6.20 2.63 3.93
CA ILE A 16 6.04 1.28 4.47
C ILE A 16 7.14 0.97 5.48
N TYR A 17 8.39 1.29 5.18
CA TYR A 17 9.49 1.13 6.13
C TYR A 17 9.25 1.92 7.42
N GLN A 18 8.79 3.17 7.31
CA GLN A 18 8.51 4.00 8.49
C GLN A 18 7.36 3.49 9.37
N VAL A 19 6.33 2.88 8.78
CA VAL A 19 5.13 2.47 9.55
C VAL A 19 5.15 1.02 9.99
N PHE A 20 5.70 0.12 9.16
CA PHE A 20 5.71 -1.32 9.42
C PHE A 20 7.12 -1.85 9.69
N ASN A 21 8.16 -1.01 9.63
CA ASN A 21 9.55 -1.44 9.77
C ASN A 21 9.93 -2.56 8.79
N ASP A 22 9.48 -2.44 7.54
CA ASP A 22 9.63 -3.47 6.51
C ASP A 22 10.10 -2.92 5.16
N ASN A 23 10.91 -3.71 4.46
CA ASN A 23 11.38 -3.44 3.10
C ASN A 23 10.46 -4.12 2.10
N ALA A 24 9.38 -3.43 1.75
CA ALA A 24 8.35 -4.00 0.87
C ALA A 24 8.85 -4.31 -0.55
N LYS A 25 8.41 -5.46 -1.07
CA LYS A 25 8.42 -5.72 -2.52
C LYS A 25 7.14 -5.12 -3.12
N LEU A 26 7.27 -4.33 -4.18
CA LEU A 26 6.15 -3.69 -4.84
C LEU A 26 5.87 -4.34 -6.20
N GLU A 27 4.60 -4.49 -6.52
CA GLU A 27 4.10 -4.90 -7.83
C GLU A 27 3.04 -3.90 -8.29
N VAL A 28 3.37 -3.10 -9.31
CA VAL A 28 2.45 -2.12 -9.89
C VAL A 28 1.61 -2.79 -10.97
N ARG A 29 0.30 -2.60 -10.89
CA ARG A 29 -0.70 -3.17 -11.79
C ARG A 29 -1.11 -2.13 -12.84
N LEU A 30 -1.73 -2.59 -13.93
CA LEU A 30 -2.11 -1.75 -15.07
C LEU A 30 -3.18 -0.69 -14.73
N ASP A 31 -3.99 -0.94 -13.71
CA ASP A 31 -5.01 -0.03 -13.17
C ASP A 31 -4.43 0.99 -12.18
N TYR A 32 -3.10 1.14 -12.13
CA TYR A 32 -2.38 1.93 -11.13
C TYR A 32 -2.59 1.42 -9.69
N SER A 33 -3.12 0.21 -9.50
CA SER A 33 -3.08 -0.43 -8.18
C SER A 33 -1.66 -0.92 -7.87
N VAL A 34 -1.33 -1.03 -6.59
CA VAL A 34 -0.04 -1.58 -6.16
C VAL A 34 -0.27 -2.65 -5.10
N PHE A 35 0.39 -3.79 -5.30
CA PHE A 35 0.50 -4.83 -4.30
C PHE A 35 1.84 -4.65 -3.59
N ALA A 36 1.79 -4.39 -2.30
CA ALA A 36 2.96 -4.26 -1.44
C ALA A 36 3.04 -5.51 -0.56
N TYR A 37 4.09 -6.30 -0.77
CA TYR A 37 4.35 -7.52 -0.01
C TYR A 37 5.29 -7.19 1.14
N ILE A 38 4.84 -7.44 2.37
CA ILE A 38 5.57 -7.24 3.63
C ILE A 38 5.48 -8.49 4.51
N SER A 39 6.29 -8.58 5.56
CA SER A 39 6.17 -9.64 6.56
C SER A 39 4.84 -9.53 7.31
N GLY A 40 4.11 -10.65 7.38
CA GLY A 40 2.92 -10.75 8.22
C GLY A 40 3.21 -10.44 9.69
N LYS A 41 4.38 -10.82 10.20
CA LYS A 41 4.80 -10.53 11.58
C LYS A 41 4.92 -9.01 11.83
N ASN A 42 5.54 -8.28 10.91
CA ASN A 42 5.71 -6.84 11.02
C ASN A 42 4.36 -6.11 10.95
N TYR A 43 3.47 -6.54 10.07
CA TYR A 43 2.11 -6.02 10.02
C TYR A 43 1.33 -6.27 11.32
N MET A 44 1.39 -7.50 11.83
CA MET A 44 0.67 -7.93 13.04
C MET A 44 1.28 -7.37 14.33
N SER A 45 2.49 -6.80 14.28
CA SER A 45 3.11 -6.09 15.41
C SER A 45 2.31 -4.87 15.84
N ILE A 46 1.53 -4.28 14.92
CA ILE A 46 0.56 -3.23 15.22
C ILE A 46 -0.74 -3.91 15.62
N PRO A 47 -1.26 -3.68 16.84
CA PRO A 47 -2.50 -4.30 17.29
C PRO A 47 -3.71 -3.76 16.52
N TYR A 48 -4.77 -4.57 16.44
CA TYR A 48 -6.08 -4.08 16.03
C TYR A 48 -6.71 -3.28 17.19
N PRO A 49 -7.38 -2.13 16.96
CA PRO A 49 -7.76 -1.54 15.67
C PRO A 49 -6.75 -0.54 15.08
N ASP A 50 -5.59 -0.35 15.69
CA ASP A 50 -4.65 0.73 15.36
C ASP A 50 -3.99 0.61 13.97
N ARG A 51 -4.23 -0.48 13.25
CA ARG A 51 -3.72 -0.75 11.89
C ARG A 51 -4.29 0.18 10.82
N ASP A 52 -5.43 0.82 11.06
CA ASP A 52 -6.08 1.70 10.08
C ASP A 52 -5.23 2.94 9.76
N VAL A 53 -4.56 3.49 10.78
CA VAL A 53 -3.68 4.67 10.67
C VAL A 53 -2.47 4.42 9.76
N PRO A 54 -1.62 3.41 10.00
CA PRO A 54 -0.47 3.14 9.13
C PRO A 54 -0.90 2.77 7.71
N LEU A 55 -2.00 2.03 7.54
CA LEU A 55 -2.53 1.72 6.21
C LEU A 55 -3.05 2.94 5.46
N THR A 56 -3.72 3.86 6.15
CA THR A 56 -4.11 5.14 5.56
C THR A 56 -2.89 5.91 5.08
N LYS A 57 -1.83 5.97 5.91
CA LYS A 57 -0.59 6.68 5.57
C LYS A 57 0.10 6.07 4.35
N VAL A 58 0.18 4.74 4.29
CA VAL A 58 0.73 4.00 3.13
C VAL A 58 -0.15 4.19 1.89
N GLY A 59 -1.47 4.12 2.04
CA GLY A 59 -2.44 4.37 0.99
C GLY A 59 -2.25 5.74 0.34
N LYS A 60 -2.25 6.80 1.16
CA LYS A 60 -2.04 8.18 0.71
C LYS A 60 -0.69 8.38 0.03
N ALA A 61 0.38 7.74 0.53
CA ALA A 61 1.70 7.82 -0.09
C ALA A 61 1.74 7.33 -1.55
N TRP A 62 0.81 6.47 -1.96
CA TRP A 62 0.63 6.07 -3.36
C TRP A 62 -0.41 6.94 -4.09
N CYS A 63 -1.57 7.14 -3.47
CA CYS A 63 -2.73 7.75 -4.11
C CYS A 63 -2.58 9.25 -4.37
N GLU A 64 -1.78 9.95 -3.57
CA GLU A 64 -1.57 11.41 -3.68
C GLU A 64 -0.40 11.78 -4.61
N GLU A 65 0.32 10.79 -5.16
CA GLU A 65 1.49 11.04 -5.99
C GLU A 65 1.17 11.37 -7.44
N LYS A 66 1.96 12.27 -8.02
CA LYS A 66 1.85 12.67 -9.43
C LYS A 66 2.24 11.47 -10.31
N GLY A 67 1.24 10.82 -10.90
CA GLY A 67 1.44 9.63 -11.72
C GLY A 67 0.36 8.59 -11.52
N THR A 68 -0.25 8.57 -10.33
CA THR A 68 -1.41 7.73 -10.02
C THR A 68 -2.67 8.37 -10.61
N ASN A 69 -3.38 7.67 -11.49
CA ASN A 69 -4.59 8.20 -12.10
C ASN A 69 -5.84 7.67 -11.37
N ILE A 70 -6.49 8.54 -10.60
CA ILE A 70 -7.63 8.20 -9.75
C ILE A 70 -8.85 7.67 -10.51
N TRP A 71 -8.98 8.00 -11.80
CA TRP A 71 -10.06 7.50 -12.67
C TRP A 71 -10.03 5.99 -12.89
N TYR A 72 -8.88 5.34 -12.68
CA TYR A 72 -8.75 3.89 -12.73
C TYR A 72 -9.10 3.20 -11.40
N LEU A 73 -9.61 3.96 -10.42
CA LEU A 73 -9.95 3.48 -9.08
C LEU A 73 -8.81 2.67 -8.41
N PRO A 74 -7.57 3.21 -8.38
CA PRO A 74 -6.43 2.48 -7.87
C PRO A 74 -6.59 2.15 -6.38
N LYS A 75 -5.93 1.08 -5.97
CA LYS A 75 -5.85 0.65 -4.56
C LYS A 75 -4.44 0.21 -4.19
N VAL A 76 -4.12 0.35 -2.92
CA VAL A 76 -2.94 -0.24 -2.30
C VAL A 76 -3.38 -1.48 -1.55
N GLN A 77 -2.83 -2.64 -1.88
CA GLN A 77 -3.06 -3.88 -1.12
C GLN A 77 -1.77 -4.28 -0.40
N ILE A 78 -1.84 -4.35 0.92
CA ILE A 78 -0.79 -4.96 1.73
C ILE A 78 -1.04 -6.47 1.74
N ARG A 79 -0.01 -7.22 1.36
CA ARG A 79 -0.03 -8.67 1.30
C ARG A 79 1.07 -9.25 2.16
N ASN A 80 0.80 -10.38 2.79
CA ASN A 80 1.85 -11.15 3.43
C ASN A 80 2.77 -11.73 2.33
N ILE A 81 4.07 -11.48 2.47
CA ILE A 81 5.10 -11.96 1.54
C ILE A 81 5.25 -13.49 1.55
N GLU A 82 4.90 -14.16 2.65
CA GLU A 82 5.10 -15.60 2.84
C GLU A 82 4.03 -16.44 2.12
N ASN A 83 2.78 -16.00 2.17
CA ASN A 83 1.63 -16.77 1.67
C ASN A 83 0.73 -16.00 0.68
N GLY A 84 1.02 -14.71 0.42
CA GLY A 84 0.25 -13.86 -0.49
C GLY A 84 -1.10 -13.38 0.05
N GLU A 85 -1.44 -13.69 1.30
CA GLU A 85 -2.71 -13.30 1.93
C GLU A 85 -2.85 -11.77 2.00
N ILE A 86 -4.06 -11.27 1.77
CA ILE A 86 -4.36 -9.84 1.89
C ILE A 86 -4.52 -9.50 3.37
N LEU A 87 -3.64 -8.63 3.86
CA LEU A 87 -3.61 -8.15 5.25
C LEU A 87 -4.45 -6.88 5.42
N GLY A 88 -4.37 -5.98 4.44
CA GLY A 88 -5.09 -4.71 4.45
C GLY A 88 -5.20 -4.10 3.06
N THR A 89 -6.21 -3.28 2.83
CA THR A 89 -6.43 -2.59 1.56
C THR A 89 -6.80 -1.14 1.81
N TYR A 90 -6.17 -0.23 1.06
CA TYR A 90 -6.57 1.16 0.95
C TYR A 90 -7.08 1.45 -0.46
N ARG A 91 -8.28 2.04 -0.58
CA ARG A 91 -8.87 2.44 -1.87
C ARG A 91 -8.70 3.94 -2.08
N CYS A 92 -8.00 4.34 -3.15
CA CYS A 92 -7.65 5.74 -3.40
C CYS A 92 -8.89 6.64 -3.57
N PHE A 93 -9.93 6.15 -4.25
CA PHE A 93 -11.10 6.97 -4.59
C PHE A 93 -11.95 7.38 -3.38
N PHE A 94 -12.10 6.48 -2.40
CA PHE A 94 -12.95 6.71 -1.22
C PHE A 94 -12.16 7.03 0.05
N ASN A 95 -10.81 7.08 -0.04
CA ASN A 95 -9.92 7.11 1.13
C ASN A 95 -10.30 6.07 2.19
N PHE A 96 -10.71 4.89 1.72
CA PHE A 96 -11.32 3.85 2.55
C PHE A 96 -10.32 2.75 2.86
N VAL A 97 -10.26 2.36 4.14
CA VAL A 97 -9.43 1.26 4.64
C VAL A 97 -10.29 0.03 4.89
N SER A 98 -9.78 -1.14 4.52
CA SER A 98 -10.36 -2.44 4.85
C SER A 98 -9.27 -3.36 5.39
N ASN A 99 -9.45 -3.84 6.61
CA ASN A 99 -8.49 -4.69 7.30
C ASN A 99 -9.05 -6.07 7.62
N LYS A 100 -8.15 -7.04 7.62
CA LYS A 100 -8.39 -8.39 8.12
C LYS A 100 -7.67 -8.60 9.44
#